data_AF-G3UXS2-F1
#
_entry.id   AF-G3UXS2-F1
#
_cell.length_a   1.000
_cell.length_b   1.000
_cell.length_c   1.000
_cell.angle_alpha   90.00
_cell.angle_beta   90.00
_cell.angle_gamma   90.00
#
_symmetry.space_group_name_H-M   'P 1'
#
loop_
_entity.id
_entity.type
_entity.pdbx_description
1 polymer ?
#
loop_
_entity_poly.entity_id
_entity_poly.type
_entity_poly.pdbx_seq_one_letter_code
_entity_poly.pdbx_strand_id
1 'polypeptide(L)'
;MRRFLRTGHDPARERLKRDLFQFNKTVEHGFPHQPSALGYSPSLRILAIGTRSGAVKLYGAPGVEFMGLHKENNAVLQIHFLPGQCQLVTLLDDNSLHLWS
;
A
#
# COMPACT_ATOMS: atom_id res chain seq x y z
N MET A 1 12.39 -22.95 -48.59
CA MET A 1 12.54 -22.50 -47.18
C MET A 1 11.34 -21.61 -46.85
N ARG A 2 10.30 -22.12 -46.17
CA ARG A 2 9.08 -21.35 -45.87
C ARG A 2 9.37 -20.38 -44.73
N ARG A 3 9.55 -19.11 -45.06
CA ARG A 3 9.74 -18.02 -44.10
C ARG A 3 8.38 -17.80 -43.41
N PHE A 4 8.26 -18.17 -42.14
CA PHE A 4 7.08 -17.86 -41.33
C PHE A 4 6.92 -16.32 -41.31
N LEU A 5 5.93 -15.80 -42.04
CA LEU A 5 5.53 -14.41 -41.92
C LEU A 5 5.03 -14.20 -40.50
N ARG A 6 5.68 -13.30 -39.75
CA ARG A 6 5.14 -12.78 -38.50
C ARG A 6 3.83 -12.09 -38.86
N THR A 7 2.72 -12.63 -38.35
CA THR A 7 1.39 -12.03 -38.47
C THR A 7 1.45 -10.59 -37.99
N GLY A 8 0.95 -9.68 -38.83
CA GLY A 8 0.89 -8.25 -38.55
C GLY A 8 0.07 -7.93 -37.30
N HIS A 9 0.18 -6.67 -36.85
CA HIS A 9 -0.50 -6.13 -35.68
C HIS A 9 -2.02 -6.29 -35.81
N ASP A 10 -2.58 -7.28 -35.11
CA ASP A 10 -4.02 -7.56 -35.09
C ASP A 10 -4.66 -6.85 -33.88
N PRO A 11 -5.42 -5.77 -34.09
CA PRO A 11 -6.02 -4.99 -33.01
C PRO A 11 -7.07 -5.77 -32.21
N ALA A 12 -7.74 -6.76 -32.83
CA ALA A 12 -8.69 -7.61 -32.12
C ALA A 12 -7.95 -8.54 -31.14
N ARG A 13 -6.79 -9.07 -31.56
CA ARG A 13 -5.93 -9.90 -30.71
C ARG A 13 -5.35 -9.10 -29.53
N GLU A 14 -4.94 -7.86 -29.75
CA GLU A 14 -4.42 -7.00 -28.66
C GLU A 14 -5.51 -6.57 -27.67
N ARG A 15 -6.73 -6.32 -28.15
CA ARG A 15 -7.89 -6.10 -27.28
C ARG A 15 -8.17 -7.33 -26.43
N LEU A 16 -8.25 -8.52 -27.03
CA LEU A 16 -8.50 -9.78 -26.30
C LEU A 16 -7.42 -10.05 -25.23
N LYS A 17 -6.17 -9.72 -25.55
CA LYS A 17 -5.05 -9.83 -24.60
C LYS A 17 -5.25 -8.94 -23.37
N ARG A 18 -5.67 -7.69 -23.56
CA ARG A 18 -5.99 -6.81 -22.44
C ARG A 18 -7.18 -7.36 -21.68
N ASP A 19 -8.29 -7.66 -22.35
CA ASP A 19 -9.54 -8.01 -21.68
C ASP A 19 -9.43 -9.32 -20.87
N LEU A 20 -8.66 -10.30 -21.36
CA LEU A 20 -8.54 -11.62 -20.71
C LEU A 20 -7.32 -11.79 -19.80
N PHE A 21 -6.22 -11.07 -20.08
CA PHE A 21 -4.95 -11.23 -19.39
C PHE A 21 -4.44 -9.93 -18.77
N GLN A 22 -5.34 -8.98 -18.49
CA GLN A 22 -4.97 -7.79 -17.75
C GLN A 22 -4.38 -8.17 -16.40
N PHE A 23 -3.23 -7.57 -16.09
CA PHE A 23 -2.67 -7.65 -14.74
C PHE A 23 -3.59 -6.91 -13.78
N ASN A 24 -4.12 -7.64 -12.79
CA ASN A 24 -4.86 -7.09 -11.67
C ASN A 24 -4.11 -7.40 -10.38
N LYS A 25 -3.67 -6.35 -9.68
CA LYS A 25 -3.09 -6.49 -8.35
C LYS A 25 -4.21 -6.80 -7.37
N THR A 26 -4.11 -7.91 -6.66
CA THR A 26 -5.15 -8.39 -5.75
C THR A 26 -4.88 -7.96 -4.31
N VAL A 27 -3.91 -8.58 -3.66
CA VAL A 27 -3.58 -8.36 -2.24
C VAL A 27 -2.07 -8.31 -2.06
N GLU A 28 -1.61 -7.47 -1.14
CA GLU A 28 -0.23 -7.48 -0.68
C GLU A 28 -0.10 -8.29 0.61
N HIS A 29 0.63 -9.40 0.53
CA HIS A 29 0.93 -10.22 1.70
C HIS A 29 2.28 -9.86 2.31
N GLY A 30 2.39 -10.01 3.63
CA GLY A 30 3.63 -9.80 4.38
C GLY A 30 3.84 -8.34 4.80
N PHE A 31 5.10 -8.02 5.10
CA PHE A 31 5.52 -6.72 5.60
C PHE A 31 5.66 -5.70 4.48
N PRO A 32 5.32 -4.42 4.72
CA PRO A 32 5.44 -3.40 3.71
C PRO A 32 6.92 -3.15 3.37
N HIS A 33 7.18 -2.78 2.11
CA HIS A 33 8.52 -2.48 1.65
C HIS A 33 9.04 -1.16 2.27
N GLN A 34 10.34 -1.13 2.62
CA GLN A 34 11.00 0.03 3.24
C GLN A 34 10.25 0.62 4.45
N PRO A 35 10.06 -0.17 5.53
CA PRO A 35 9.48 0.36 6.76
C PRO A 35 10.39 1.45 7.34
N SER A 36 9.80 2.56 7.77
CA SER A 36 10.51 3.73 8.30
C SER A 36 10.05 4.12 9.70
N ALA A 37 8.82 3.79 10.08
CA ALA A 37 8.26 4.10 11.38
C ALA A 37 7.38 2.95 11.89
N LEU A 38 7.28 2.82 13.21
CA LEU A 38 6.42 1.86 13.89
C LEU A 38 5.66 2.57 15.01
N GLY A 39 4.41 2.17 15.23
CA GLY A 39 3.62 2.58 16.39
C GLY A 39 2.78 1.40 16.87
N TYR A 40 2.62 1.24 18.18
CA TYR A 40 1.76 0.19 18.73
C TYR A 40 0.78 0.80 19.73
N SER A 41 -0.47 0.39 19.65
CA SER A 41 -1.49 0.71 20.64
C SER A 41 -1.77 -0.52 21.52
N PRO A 42 -1.40 -0.51 22.81
CA PRO A 42 -1.73 -1.60 23.72
C PRO A 42 -3.23 -1.76 23.95
N SER A 43 -4.00 -0.66 23.95
CA SER A 43 -5.44 -0.69 24.18
C SER A 43 -6.19 -1.29 23.00
N LEU A 44 -5.81 -0.92 21.77
CA LEU A 44 -6.42 -1.46 20.55
C LEU A 44 -5.83 -2.80 20.14
N ARG A 45 -4.63 -3.14 20.65
CA ARG A 45 -3.79 -4.27 20.21
C ARG A 45 -3.51 -4.22 18.70
N ILE A 46 -3.19 -3.02 18.20
CA ILE A 46 -2.90 -2.75 16.79
C ILE A 46 -1.46 -2.25 16.65
N LEU A 47 -0.72 -2.82 15.71
CA LEU A 47 0.57 -2.38 15.22
C LEU A 47 0.38 -1.58 13.94
N ALA A 48 0.96 -0.38 13.88
CA ALA A 48 1.08 0.44 12.69
C ALA A 48 2.52 0.45 12.18
N ILE A 49 2.67 0.31 10.86
CA ILE A 49 3.95 0.35 10.16
C ILE A 49 3.86 1.44 9.08
N GLY A 50 4.72 2.44 9.17
CA GLY A 50 4.88 3.48 8.15
C GLY A 50 6.03 3.14 7.21
N THR A 51 5.94 3.57 5.95
CA THR A 51 6.98 3.36 4.94
C THR A 51 7.59 4.67 4.43
N ARG A 52 8.75 4.55 3.79
CA ARG A 52 9.39 5.65 3.05
C ARG A 52 8.59 6.15 1.85
N SER A 53 7.57 5.40 1.40
CA SER A 53 6.70 5.76 0.28
C SER A 53 5.37 6.37 0.74
N GLY A 54 5.24 6.73 2.02
CA GLY A 54 4.01 7.29 2.58
C GLY A 54 2.89 6.27 2.79
N ALA A 55 3.16 4.97 2.79
CA ALA A 55 2.16 3.98 3.17
C ALA A 55 2.12 3.80 4.68
N VAL A 56 0.93 3.63 5.24
CA VAL A 56 0.69 3.26 6.63
C VAL A 56 -0.12 1.98 6.63
N LYS A 57 0.46 0.90 7.17
CA LYS A 57 -0.15 -0.42 7.23
C LYS A 57 -0.43 -0.80 8.68
N LEU A 58 -1.67 -1.19 8.97
CA LEU A 58 -2.13 -1.59 10.29
C LEU A 58 -2.32 -3.10 10.35
N TYR A 59 -1.88 -3.70 11.46
CA TYR A 59 -2.04 -5.11 11.78
C TYR A 59 -2.61 -5.26 13.18
N GLY A 60 -3.67 -6.05 13.35
CA GLY A 60 -4.28 -6.31 14.65
C GLY A 60 -4.49 -7.81 14.90
N ALA A 61 -5.67 -8.14 15.44
CA ALA A 61 -6.14 -9.52 15.55
C ALA A 61 -6.25 -10.19 14.16
N PRO A 62 -6.37 -11.53 14.09
CA PRO A 62 -6.52 -12.22 12.81
C PRO A 62 -7.64 -11.61 11.94
N GLY A 63 -7.31 -11.23 10.70
CA GLY A 63 -8.22 -10.58 9.76
C GLY A 63 -8.28 -9.05 9.86
N VAL A 64 -7.59 -8.42 10.81
CA VAL A 64 -7.49 -6.96 10.96
C VAL A 64 -6.22 -6.47 10.24
N GLU A 65 -6.38 -6.11 8.96
CA GLU A 65 -5.32 -5.54 8.13
C GLU A 65 -5.87 -4.36 7.33
N PHE A 66 -5.24 -3.20 7.45
CA PHE A 66 -5.63 -2.00 6.69
C PHE A 66 -4.39 -1.32 6.11
N MET A 67 -4.55 -0.66 4.98
CA MET A 67 -3.52 0.15 4.37
C MET A 67 -4.09 1.52 3.97
N GLY A 68 -3.40 2.57 4.38
CA GLY A 68 -3.61 3.94 3.94
C GLY A 68 -2.36 4.45 3.21
N LEU A 69 -2.55 5.39 2.28
CA LEU A 69 -1.46 6.07 1.57
C LEU A 69 -1.59 7.58 1.74
N HIS A 70 -0.49 8.24 2.12
CA HIS A 70 -0.40 9.69 2.10
C HIS A 70 -0.43 10.19 0.66
N LYS A 71 -1.14 11.31 0.39
CA LYS A 71 -1.33 11.84 -0.97
C LYS A 71 -0.01 12.18 -1.68
N GLU A 72 0.97 12.68 -0.94
CA GLU A 72 2.24 13.16 -1.46
C GLU A 72 3.33 12.06 -1.52
N ASN A 73 3.02 10.82 -1.08
CA ASN A 73 4.00 9.71 -0.94
C ASN A 73 5.23 10.04 -0.08
N ASN A 74 5.13 11.06 0.77
CA ASN A 74 6.17 11.51 1.69
C ASN A 74 6.49 10.46 2.76
N ALA A 75 7.75 10.36 3.18
CA ALA A 75 8.18 9.29 4.07
C ALA A 75 7.58 9.46 5.46
N VAL A 76 7.02 8.37 6.02
CA VAL A 76 6.50 8.40 7.40
C VAL A 76 7.67 8.34 8.37
N LEU A 77 7.87 9.40 9.15
CA LEU A 77 8.96 9.50 10.12
C LEU A 77 8.54 8.99 11.51
N GLN A 78 7.32 9.26 11.94
CA GLN A 78 6.80 8.83 13.25
C GLN A 78 5.32 8.47 13.17
N ILE A 79 4.90 7.56 14.05
CA ILE A 79 3.50 7.15 14.22
C ILE A 79 3.16 7.16 15.71
N HIS A 80 2.09 7.85 16.07
CA HIS A 80 1.60 7.93 17.45
C HIS A 80 0.10 7.65 17.50
N PHE A 81 -0.29 6.64 18.27
CA PHE A 81 -1.70 6.40 18.58
C PHE A 81 -2.19 7.39 19.63
N LEU A 82 -3.40 7.91 19.43
CA LEU A 82 -4.04 8.77 20.42
C LEU A 82 -4.66 7.92 21.54
N PRO A 83 -4.24 8.08 22.81
CA PRO A 83 -4.75 7.27 23.90
C PRO A 83 -6.27 7.37 24.05
N GLY A 84 -6.93 6.22 24.23
CA GLY A 84 -8.39 6.16 24.40
C GLY A 84 -9.21 6.45 23.14
N GLN A 85 -8.56 6.69 22.00
CA GLN A 85 -9.21 6.95 20.72
C GLN A 85 -8.80 5.88 19.70
N CYS A 86 -9.65 5.65 18.70
CA CYS A 86 -9.33 4.77 17.57
C CYS A 86 -8.63 5.54 16.44
N GLN A 87 -7.70 6.42 16.80
CA GLN A 87 -7.05 7.34 15.88
C GLN A 87 -5.53 7.30 16.05
N LEU A 88 -4.81 7.65 14.98
CA LEU A 88 -3.36 7.81 15.01
C LEU A 88 -2.94 9.04 14.23
N VAL A 89 -1.82 9.61 14.63
CA VAL A 89 -1.15 10.71 13.96
C VAL A 89 0.15 10.21 13.37
N THR A 90 0.44 10.63 12.15
CA THR A 90 1.72 10.39 11.47
C THR A 90 2.43 11.71 11.18
N LEU A 91 3.72 11.77 11.48
CA LEU A 91 4.62 12.85 11.07
C LEU A 91 5.37 12.42 9.80
N LEU A 92 5.35 13.27 8.79
CA LEU A 92 6.03 13.04 7.51
C LEU A 92 7.33 13.84 7.40
N ASP A 93 8.15 13.55 6.39
CA ASP A 93 9.44 14.20 6.13
C ASP A 93 9.35 15.63 5.60
N ASP A 94 8.18 16.05 5.11
CA ASP A 94 7.84 17.44 4.82
C ASP A 94 7.38 18.24 6.07
N ASN A 95 7.50 17.65 7.25
CA ASN A 95 7.02 18.17 8.54
C ASN A 95 5.49 18.34 8.64
N SER A 96 4.72 17.72 7.76
CA SER A 96 3.26 17.67 7.90
C SER A 96 2.81 16.63 8.92
N LEU A 97 1.69 16.92 9.57
CA LEU A 97 1.00 15.99 10.47
C LEU A 97 -0.33 15.56 9.84
N HIS A 98 -0.56 14.26 9.82
CA HIS A 98 -1.78 13.67 9.28
C HIS A 98 -2.47 12.86 10.36
N LEU A 99 -3.77 13.12 10.56
CA LEU A 99 -4.64 12.36 11.46
C LEU A 99 -5.41 11.32 10.65
N TRP A 100 -5.39 10.08 11.13
CA TRP A 100 -6.13 8.95 10.56
C TRP A 100 -7.24 8.50 11.53
N SER A 101 -8.42 8.20 11.01
CA SER A 101 -9.63 7.80 11.76
C SER A 101 -10.30 6.59 11.12
#